data_AF-A0A2T1CBJ2-F1
#
_entry.id   AF-A0A2T1CBJ2-F1
#
_cell.length_a   1.000
_cell.length_b   1.000
_cell.length_c   1.000
_cell.angle_alpha   90.00
_cell.angle_beta   90.00
_cell.angle_gamma   90.00
#
_symmetry.space_group_name_H-M   'P 1'
#
loop_
_entity.id
_entity.type
_entity.pdbx_description
1 polymer ?
#
loop_
_entity_poly.entity_id
_entity_poly.type
_entity_poly.pdbx_seq_one_letter_code
_entity_poly.pdbx_strand_id
1 'polypeptide(L)' 'ALGERRDRGILYYQLGRLAEARHDLELYLTNAPNAEDAARIRQLLERLDRDI' A
#
# COMPACT_ATOMS: atom_id res chain seq x y z
N ALA A 1 13.99 3.11 1.47
CA ALA A 1 13.75 2.09 2.52
C ALA A 1 12.36 1.46 2.38
N LEU A 2 12.08 0.29 3.00
CA LEU A 2 10.75 -0.34 2.94
C LEU A 2 9.65 0.54 3.57
N GLY A 3 9.95 1.20 4.69
CA GLY A 3 9.04 2.17 5.32
C GLY A 3 8.66 3.32 4.39
N GLU A 4 9.62 3.86 3.61
CA GLU A 4 9.33 4.93 2.64
C GLU A 4 8.35 4.48 1.54
N ARG A 5 8.41 3.23 1.09
CA ARG A 5 7.44 2.70 0.11
C ARG A 5 6.04 2.61 0.71
N ARG A 6 5.92 2.11 1.94
CA ARG A 6 4.64 2.10 2.67
C ARG A 6 4.08 3.51 2.79
N ASP A 7 4.87 4.44 3.31
CA ASP A 7 4.43 5.80 3.60
C ASP A 7 4.03 6.54 2.31
N ARG A 8 4.81 6.36 1.23
CA ARG A 8 4.50 6.92 -0.08
C ARG A 8 3.24 6.30 -0.70
N GLY A 9 3.04 4.99 -0.58
CA GLY A 9 1.82 4.32 -1.02
C GLY A 9 0.57 4.84 -0.31
N ILE A 10 0.65 5.10 1.00
CA ILE A 10 -0.43 5.71 1.79
C ILE A 10 -0.70 7.14 1.31
N LEU A 11 0.34 7.94 1.05
CA LEU A 11 0.19 9.30 0.51
C LEU A 11 -0.47 9.29 -0.87
N TYR A 12 -0.07 8.38 -1.76
CA TYR A 12 -0.71 8.25 -3.07
C TYR A 12 -2.19 7.91 -2.96
N TYR A 13 -2.57 7.03 -2.03
CA TYR A 13 -3.99 6.72 -1.79
C TYR A 13 -4.78 7.97 -1.40
N GLN A 14 -4.24 8.76 -0.46
CA GLN A 14 -4.88 10.02 -0.01
C GLN A 14 -4.99 11.07 -1.13
N LEU A 15 -4.09 11.04 -2.11
CA LEU A 15 -4.09 11.93 -3.27
C LEU A 15 -4.95 11.41 -4.44
N GLY A 16 -5.63 10.26 -4.30
CA GLY A 16 -6.41 9.65 -5.36
C GLY A 16 -5.56 9.02 -6.48
N ARG A 17 -4.26 8.87 -6.27
CA ARG A 17 -3.31 8.24 -7.21
C ARG A 17 -3.31 6.72 -7.00
N LEU A 18 -4.43 6.09 -7.34
CA LEU A 18 -4.74 4.71 -6.94
C LEU A 18 -3.76 3.67 -7.52
N ALA A 19 -3.31 3.87 -8.77
CA ALA A 19 -2.36 2.96 -9.41
C ALA A 19 -0.99 2.97 -8.72
N GLU A 20 -0.47 4.17 -8.42
CA GLU A 20 0.81 4.31 -7.71
C GLU A 20 0.72 3.86 -6.26
N ALA A 21 -0.41 4.11 -5.60
CA ALA A 21 -0.69 3.60 -4.27
C ALA A 21 -0.63 2.07 -4.23
N ARG A 22 -1.34 1.41 -5.16
CA ARG A 22 -1.33 -0.05 -5.30
C ARG A 22 0.08 -0.58 -5.47
N HIS A 23 0.82 -0.04 -6.44
CA HIS A 23 2.16 -0.50 -6.76
C HIS A 23 3.12 -0.46 -5.56
N ASP A 24 3.13 0.66 -4.83
CA ASP A 24 4.03 0.83 -3.68
C ASP A 24 3.64 -0.08 -2.50
N LEU A 25 2.35 -0.27 -2.24
CA LEU A 25 1.84 -1.09 -1.15
C LEU A 25 2.00 -2.59 -1.43
N GLU A 26 1.81 -3.03 -2.68
CA GLU A 26 2.11 -4.40 -3.11
C GLU A 26 3.60 -4.70 -2.94
N LEU A 27 4.48 -3.81 -3.43
CA LEU A 27 5.93 -3.97 -3.24
C LEU A 27 6.33 -4.01 -1.77
N TYR A 28 5.70 -3.18 -0.91
CA TYR A 28 5.93 -3.24 0.52
C TYR A 28 5.61 -4.63 1.09
N LEU A 29 4.41 -5.16 0.79
CA LEU A 29 3.99 -6.49 1.26
C LEU A 29 4.80 -7.64 0.67
N THR A 30 5.24 -7.55 -0.59
CA THR A 30 6.12 -8.55 -1.19
C THR A 30 7.44 -8.67 -0.42
N ASN A 31 7.99 -7.54 0.05
CA ASN A 31 9.27 -7.52 0.75
C ASN A 31 9.13 -7.76 2.26
N ALA A 32 7.98 -7.43 2.87
CA ALA A 32 7.72 -7.58 4.29
C ALA A 32 6.31 -8.15 4.56
N PRO A 33 6.04 -9.41 4.17
CA PRO A 33 4.69 -10.00 4.23
C PRO A 33 4.14 -10.15 5.65
N ASN A 34 5.04 -10.19 6.64
CA ASN A 34 4.72 -10.38 8.06
C ASN A 34 5.03 -9.13 8.90
N ALA A 35 5.17 -7.96 8.27
CA ALA A 35 5.28 -6.71 9.01
C ALA A 35 4.09 -6.53 9.96
N GLU A 36 4.30 -5.85 11.09
CA GLU A 36 3.27 -5.61 12.11
C GLU A 36 2.01 -4.95 11.53
N ASP A 37 2.18 -4.08 10.54
CA ASP A 37 1.11 -3.38 9.84
C ASP A 37 0.60 -4.07 8.57
N ALA A 38 1.13 -5.24 8.19
CA ALA A 38 0.81 -5.91 6.93
C ALA A 38 -0.69 -6.19 6.77
N ALA A 39 -1.39 -6.53 7.85
CA ALA A 39 -2.84 -6.73 7.82
C ALA A 39 -3.61 -5.44 7.42
N ARG A 40 -3.17 -4.27 7.93
CA ARG A 40 -3.78 -2.97 7.56
C ARG A 40 -3.48 -2.63 6.11
N ILE A 41 -2.27 -2.93 5.62
CA ILE A 41 -1.91 -2.67 4.22
C ILE A 41 -2.70 -3.56 3.27
N ARG A 42 -2.96 -4.84 3.61
CA ARG A 42 -3.86 -5.71 2.84
C ARG A 42 -5.27 -5.14 2.76
N GLN A 43 -5.84 -4.67 3.87
CA GLN A 43 -7.16 -4.03 3.87
C GLN A 43 -7.20 -2.75 3.02
N LEU A 44 -6.10 -2.01 2.95
CA LEU A 44 -5.99 -0.84 2.09
C LEU A 44 -5.97 -1.22 0.61
N LEU A 45 -5.24 -2.29 0.24
CA LEU A 45 -5.26 -2.84 -1.13
C LEU A 45 -6.64 -3.35 -1.53
N GLU A 46 -7.37 -4.02 -0.62
CA GLU A 46 -8.75 -4.45 -0.87
C GLU A 46 -9.71 -3.26 -1.08
N ARG A 47 -9.44 -2.09 -0.47
CA ARG A 47 -10.19 -0.86 -0.74
C ARG A 47 -9.85 -0.29 -2.10
N LEU A 48 -8.56 -0.21 -2.43
CA LEU A 48 -8.07 0.21 -3.74
C LEU A 48 -8.72 -0.60 -4.88
N ASP A 49 -8.84 -1.92 -4.72
CA ASP A 49 -9.47 -2.80 -5.72
C ASP A 49 -10.96 -2.50 -5.96
N ARG A 50 -11.64 -1.83 -5.02
CA ARG A 50 -13.04 -1.40 -5.20
C ARG A 50 -13.17 0.00 -5.78
N ASP A 51 -12.11 0.81 -5.68
CA ASP A 51 -12.10 2.22 -6.07
C ASP A 51 -11.50 2.43 -7.49
N ILE A 52 -10.89 1.38 -8.09
CA ILE A 52 -10.33 1.37 -9.45
C ILE A 52 -11.36 0.89 -10.47
#